data_AF-A0AA88II14-F1
#
_entry.id   AF-A0AA88II14-F1
#
_cell.length_a   1.000
_cell.length_b   1.000
_cell.length_c   1.000
_cell.angle_alpha   90.00
_cell.angle_beta   90.00
_cell.angle_gamma   90.00
#
_symmetry.space_group_name_H-M   'P 1'
#
loop_
_entity.id
_entity.type
_entity.pdbx_description
1 polymer ?
#
loop_
_entity_poly.entity_id
_entity_poly.type
_entity_poly.pdbx_seq_one_letter_code
_entity_poly.pdbx_strand_id
1 'polypeptide(L)'
;LKELSLHIACVEEEYFLGFNVILLRSLLVDHNQTYAAQLCVITTLPSDSLSCGILSLISGLLSTVSLHSPCSAEVKSTEVKESVDANLLKQQLVDFISYLLCSGLVNWISNLCSRCQSPLEGNLDTATLLVASFQCLHSAVDCLFQQENGKKTPASKKDTSGLIDALRESELVGIISSLYGILLHQGSLSRGSVSPLRHSVEILSVVSSAIKLLVCFAKLDLKSFQSVLSAEAISLQFRHISSHLLRVCGRDGPCMLLDNLITCIGYFAVGHSDNQIIIQSGQQPSVLQQLCQLPFIYFSDPSSRLVLFPTLLACSMENVENKAIIEQEMNYE
;
A
#
# COMPACT_ATOMS: atom_id res chain seq x y z
N LEU A 1 3.93 -32.86 -5.75
CA LEU A 1 4.53 -31.63 -5.16
C LEU A 1 3.72 -30.38 -5.48
N LYS A 2 3.51 -30.01 -6.76
CA LYS A 2 2.67 -28.86 -7.15
C LYS A 2 1.20 -28.99 -6.71
N GLU A 3 0.60 -30.17 -6.87
CA GLU A 3 -0.76 -30.47 -6.39
C GLU A 3 -0.88 -30.52 -4.86
N LEU A 4 0.17 -31.01 -4.17
CA LEU A 4 0.21 -31.03 -2.71
C LEU A 4 0.30 -29.61 -2.14
N SER A 5 1.05 -28.73 -2.79
CA SER A 5 1.16 -27.30 -2.46
C SER A 5 -0.16 -26.56 -2.70
N LEU A 6 -0.88 -26.87 -3.78
CA LEU A 6 -2.23 -26.32 -3.99
C LEU A 6 -3.22 -26.80 -2.92
N HIS A 7 -3.17 -28.07 -2.53
CA HIS A 7 -4.08 -28.61 -1.54
C HIS A 7 -3.82 -28.04 -0.13
N ILE A 8 -2.55 -27.85 0.25
CA ILE A 8 -2.17 -27.17 1.49
C ILE A 8 -2.65 -25.71 1.47
N ALA A 9 -2.48 -24.99 0.36
CA ALA A 9 -2.93 -23.61 0.23
C ALA A 9 -4.46 -23.47 0.35
N CYS A 10 -5.24 -24.37 -0.26
CA CYS A 10 -6.70 -24.37 -0.10
C CYS A 10 -7.14 -24.67 1.34
N VAL A 11 -6.45 -25.58 2.01
CA VAL A 11 -6.76 -25.93 3.41
C VAL A 11 -6.43 -24.77 4.34
N GLU A 12 -5.29 -24.10 4.16
CA GLU A 12 -4.91 -22.90 4.92
C GLU A 12 -5.90 -21.72 4.69
N GLU A 13 -6.37 -21.56 3.46
CA GLU A 13 -7.37 -20.55 3.09
C GLU A 13 -8.72 -20.81 3.79
N GLU A 14 -9.20 -22.05 3.82
CA GLU A 14 -10.42 -22.44 4.54
C GLU A 14 -10.32 -22.22 6.06
N TYR A 15 -9.16 -22.48 6.67
CA TYR A 15 -8.93 -22.22 8.09
C TYR A 15 -8.89 -20.71 8.38
N PHE A 16 -8.15 -19.93 7.60
CA PHE A 16 -8.08 -18.47 7.76
C PHE A 16 -9.48 -17.84 7.66
N LEU A 17 -10.25 -18.23 6.65
CA LEU A 17 -11.63 -17.81 6.45
C LEU A 17 -12.54 -18.19 7.63
N GLY A 18 -12.49 -19.46 8.05
CA GLY A 18 -13.33 -19.98 9.13
C GLY A 18 -13.08 -19.30 10.48
N PHE A 19 -11.82 -19.08 10.86
CA PHE A 19 -11.47 -18.42 12.13
C PHE A 19 -11.85 -16.93 12.15
N ASN A 20 -11.63 -16.21 11.04
CA ASN A 20 -11.97 -14.79 10.97
C ASN A 20 -13.49 -14.54 10.97
N VAL A 21 -14.29 -15.42 10.36
CA VAL A 21 -15.77 -15.35 10.42
C VAL A 21 -16.28 -15.52 11.85
N ILE A 22 -15.74 -16.48 12.61
CA ILE A 22 -16.17 -16.74 14.00
C ILE A 22 -15.81 -15.55 14.89
N LEU A 23 -14.61 -14.99 14.76
CA LEU A 23 -14.20 -13.82 15.55
C LEU A 23 -15.03 -12.59 15.19
N LEU A 24 -15.26 -12.31 13.90
CA LEU A 24 -16.10 -11.20 13.45
C LEU A 24 -17.54 -11.33 13.98
N ARG A 25 -18.10 -12.55 14.07
CA ARG A 25 -19.39 -12.77 14.76
C ARG A 25 -19.32 -12.33 16.23
N SER A 26 -18.28 -12.72 16.95
CA SER A 26 -18.15 -12.37 18.36
C SER A 26 -17.96 -10.85 18.60
N LEU A 27 -17.19 -10.17 17.75
CA LEU A 27 -16.93 -8.73 17.88
C LEU A 27 -18.11 -7.85 17.46
N LEU A 28 -18.93 -8.32 16.52
CA LEU A 28 -20.04 -7.54 15.94
C LEU A 28 -21.37 -7.72 16.69
N VAL A 29 -21.58 -8.87 17.35
CA VAL A 29 -22.80 -9.15 18.13
C VAL A 29 -22.97 -8.16 19.29
N ASP A 30 -21.88 -7.62 19.83
CA ASP A 30 -21.93 -6.70 20.98
C ASP A 30 -22.06 -5.22 20.60
N HIS A 31 -21.80 -4.82 19.34
CA HIS A 31 -21.61 -3.40 19.01
C HIS A 31 -22.38 -2.85 17.80
N ASN A 32 -22.90 -3.64 16.85
CA ASN A 32 -23.64 -3.05 15.71
C ASN A 32 -24.50 -4.05 14.89
N GLN A 33 -25.83 -3.86 14.83
CA GLN A 33 -26.74 -4.73 14.07
C GLN A 33 -26.49 -4.71 12.55
N THR A 34 -25.97 -3.61 12.00
CA THR A 34 -25.74 -3.43 10.56
C THR A 34 -24.65 -4.37 10.02
N TYR A 35 -23.57 -4.56 10.77
CA TYR A 35 -22.46 -5.43 10.37
C TYR A 35 -22.78 -6.93 10.58
N ALA A 36 -23.64 -7.26 11.54
CA ALA A 36 -24.12 -8.63 11.74
C ALA A 36 -24.93 -9.14 10.54
N ALA A 37 -25.76 -8.29 9.91
CA ALA A 37 -26.50 -8.63 8.70
C ALA A 37 -25.57 -8.85 7.49
N GLN A 38 -24.54 -8.01 7.33
CA GLN A 38 -23.54 -8.15 6.27
C GLN A 38 -22.74 -9.46 6.40
N LEU A 39 -22.36 -9.82 7.62
CA LEU A 39 -21.61 -11.05 7.89
C LEU A 39 -22.41 -12.32 7.53
N CYS A 40 -23.74 -12.30 7.74
CA CYS A 40 -24.63 -13.40 7.37
C CYS A 40 -24.65 -13.63 5.84
N VAL A 41 -24.69 -12.54 5.06
CA VAL A 41 -24.65 -12.57 3.59
C VAL A 41 -23.28 -13.04 3.09
N ILE A 42 -22.20 -12.58 3.72
CA ILE A 42 -20.82 -12.91 3.33
C ILE A 42 -20.57 -14.42 3.47
N THR A 43 -21.03 -15.07 4.54
CA THR A 43 -20.81 -16.51 4.79
C THR A 43 -21.44 -17.48 3.79
N THR A 44 -22.25 -16.97 2.85
CA THR A 44 -22.89 -17.79 1.80
C THR A 44 -22.22 -17.70 0.44
N LEU A 45 -21.12 -16.96 0.32
CA LEU A 45 -20.42 -16.69 -0.93
C LEU A 45 -19.38 -17.79 -1.28
N PRO A 46 -19.01 -17.94 -2.58
CA PRO A 46 -17.85 -18.74 -3.01
C PRO A 46 -16.56 -18.31 -2.29
N SER A 47 -15.55 -19.18 -2.19
CA SER A 47 -14.29 -18.94 -1.42
C SER A 47 -13.69 -17.55 -1.64
N ASP A 48 -13.54 -17.14 -2.91
CA ASP A 48 -12.84 -15.90 -3.26
C ASP A 48 -13.71 -14.67 -2.96
N SER A 49 -15.01 -14.76 -3.22
CA SER A 49 -16.00 -13.73 -2.88
C SER A 49 -16.21 -13.60 -1.36
N LEU A 50 -16.12 -14.71 -0.64
CA LEU A 50 -16.14 -14.77 0.83
C LEU A 50 -14.90 -14.08 1.40
N SER A 51 -13.70 -14.43 0.89
CA SER A 51 -12.44 -13.78 1.27
C SER A 51 -12.50 -12.27 1.03
N CYS A 52 -12.98 -11.83 -0.16
CA CYS A 52 -13.17 -10.42 -0.48
C CYS A 52 -14.11 -9.74 0.53
N GLY A 53 -15.24 -10.37 0.85
CA GLY A 53 -16.23 -9.84 1.80
C GLY A 53 -15.66 -9.68 3.20
N ILE A 54 -14.92 -10.67 3.70
CA ILE A 54 -14.28 -10.63 5.02
C ILE A 54 -13.20 -9.55 5.08
N LEU A 55 -12.30 -9.49 4.09
CA LEU A 55 -11.24 -8.48 4.04
C LEU A 55 -11.80 -7.06 3.96
N SER A 56 -12.86 -6.87 3.17
CA SER A 56 -13.53 -5.57 3.05
C SER A 56 -14.21 -5.16 4.36
N LEU A 57 -14.82 -6.12 5.07
CA LEU A 57 -15.43 -5.86 6.37
C LEU A 57 -14.37 -5.52 7.43
N ILE A 58 -13.27 -6.27 7.49
CA ILE A 58 -12.14 -5.98 8.39
C ILE A 58 -11.57 -4.59 8.09
N SER A 59 -11.33 -4.27 6.81
CA SER A 59 -10.87 -2.94 6.38
C SER A 59 -11.84 -1.83 6.81
N GLY A 60 -13.14 -2.04 6.65
CA GLY A 60 -14.19 -1.12 7.09
C GLY A 60 -14.20 -0.91 8.60
N LEU A 61 -14.08 -1.97 9.39
CA LEU A 61 -14.01 -1.89 10.85
C LEU A 61 -12.77 -1.13 11.32
N LEU A 62 -11.59 -1.46 10.79
CA LEU A 62 -10.35 -0.76 11.11
C LEU A 62 -10.43 0.74 10.74
N SER A 63 -11.00 1.06 9.58
CA SER A 63 -11.12 2.45 9.09
C SER A 63 -12.13 3.28 9.90
N THR A 64 -13.29 2.69 10.25
CA THR A 64 -14.32 3.40 11.03
C THR A 64 -13.86 3.69 12.45
N VAL A 65 -13.18 2.75 13.11
CA VAL A 65 -12.66 2.98 14.46
C VAL A 65 -11.50 3.99 14.44
N SER A 66 -10.68 4.00 13.38
CA SER A 66 -9.62 5.01 13.19
C SER A 66 -10.19 6.44 13.11
N LEU A 67 -11.31 6.65 12.40
CA LEU A 67 -11.98 7.95 12.28
C LEU A 67 -12.63 8.43 13.60
N HIS A 68 -13.04 7.50 14.47
CA HIS A 68 -13.62 7.82 15.78
C HIS A 68 -12.58 8.01 16.89
N SER A 69 -11.28 7.85 16.61
CA SER A 69 -10.22 8.22 17.55
C SER A 69 -10.23 9.75 17.72
N PRO A 70 -10.40 10.28 18.94
CA PRO A 70 -10.57 11.72 19.19
C PRO A 70 -9.23 12.45 18.97
N CYS A 71 -8.94 12.80 17.72
CA CYS A 71 -7.75 13.57 17.35
C CYS A 71 -8.09 14.89 16.65
N SER A 72 -9.37 15.28 16.58
CA SER A 72 -9.79 16.50 15.86
C SER A 72 -10.90 17.34 16.52
N ALA A 73 -11.33 17.05 17.74
CA ALA A 73 -12.32 17.88 18.43
C ALA A 73 -11.70 18.58 19.64
N GLU A 74 -11.44 19.88 19.52
CA GLU A 74 -11.32 20.78 20.68
C GLU A 74 -12.68 20.84 21.39
N VAL A 75 -12.91 19.97 22.38
CA VAL A 75 -14.07 20.10 23.27
C VAL A 75 -13.61 20.00 24.71
N LYS A 76 -13.93 21.05 25.46
CA LYS A 76 -13.71 21.18 26.89
C LYS A 76 -14.63 20.23 27.66
N SER A 77 -14.06 19.64 28.72
CA SER A 77 -14.70 19.11 29.95
C SER A 77 -15.60 17.87 29.88
N THR A 78 -15.02 16.67 30.10
CA THR A 78 -15.48 15.63 31.09
C THR A 78 -14.37 14.56 31.34
N GLU A 79 -13.35 14.87 32.14
CA GLU A 79 -11.98 14.32 31.97
C GLU A 79 -11.60 12.96 32.63
N VAL A 80 -12.51 12.06 33.03
CA VAL A 80 -12.08 10.78 33.69
C VAL A 80 -12.64 9.48 33.11
N LYS A 81 -13.83 9.47 32.49
CA LYS A 81 -14.39 8.24 31.88
C LYS A 81 -14.03 8.08 30.40
N GLU A 82 -14.08 9.16 29.62
CA GLU A 82 -13.77 9.12 28.17
C GLU A 82 -12.33 8.72 27.87
N SER A 83 -11.40 9.00 28.79
CA SER A 83 -9.98 8.68 28.62
C SER A 83 -9.66 7.20 28.83
N VAL A 84 -10.42 6.49 29.67
CA VAL A 84 -10.22 5.05 29.91
C VAL A 84 -10.79 4.23 28.75
N ASP A 85 -11.99 4.58 28.29
CA ASP A 85 -12.66 3.89 27.18
C ASP A 85 -11.89 4.07 25.85
N ALA A 86 -11.35 5.27 25.59
CA ALA A 86 -10.54 5.52 24.39
C ALA A 86 -9.20 4.75 24.39
N ASN A 87 -8.57 4.58 25.56
CA ASN A 87 -7.34 3.79 25.66
C ASN A 87 -7.60 2.29 25.54
N LEU A 88 -8.73 1.81 26.08
CA LEU A 88 -9.16 0.42 25.92
C LEU A 88 -9.43 0.09 24.44
N LEU A 89 -10.15 0.95 23.73
CA LEU A 89 -10.40 0.79 22.29
C LEU A 89 -9.12 0.77 21.47
N LYS A 90 -8.14 1.62 21.80
CA LYS A 90 -6.82 1.62 21.14
C LYS A 90 -6.07 0.31 21.35
N GLN A 91 -6.09 -0.23 22.57
CA GLN A 91 -5.48 -1.52 22.88
C GLN A 91 -6.20 -2.67 22.15
N GLN A 92 -7.53 -2.68 22.16
CA GLN A 92 -8.33 -3.68 21.44
C GLN A 92 -8.03 -3.69 19.94
N LEU A 93 -7.82 -2.52 19.33
CA LEU A 93 -7.41 -2.44 17.93
C LEU A 93 -6.03 -3.06 17.67
N VAL A 94 -5.05 -2.76 18.53
CA VAL A 94 -3.71 -3.35 18.44
C VAL A 94 -3.78 -4.86 18.62
N ASP A 95 -4.57 -5.34 19.59
CA ASP A 95 -4.77 -6.77 19.84
C ASP A 95 -5.49 -7.44 18.65
N PHE A 96 -6.44 -6.76 18.01
CA PHE A 96 -7.12 -7.25 16.82
C PHE A 96 -6.17 -7.35 15.62
N ILE A 97 -5.31 -6.35 15.39
CA ILE A 97 -4.28 -6.41 14.35
C ILE A 97 -3.29 -7.55 14.63
N SER A 98 -2.89 -7.72 15.90
CA SER A 98 -2.03 -8.83 16.33
C SER A 98 -2.70 -10.18 16.08
N TYR A 99 -3.99 -10.30 16.34
CA TYR A 99 -4.77 -11.49 16.02
C TYR A 99 -4.79 -11.77 14.52
N LEU A 100 -5.06 -10.75 13.68
CA LEU A 100 -5.06 -10.91 12.22
C LEU A 100 -3.71 -11.43 11.73
N LEU A 101 -2.62 -10.90 12.29
CA LEU A 101 -1.27 -11.37 12.00
C LEU A 101 -1.09 -12.84 12.43
N CYS A 102 -1.41 -13.19 13.67
CA CYS A 102 -1.33 -14.55 14.21
C CYS A 102 -2.22 -15.55 13.46
N SER A 103 -3.31 -15.08 12.84
CA SER A 103 -4.19 -15.90 12.01
C SER A 103 -3.60 -16.22 10.63
N GLY A 104 -2.48 -15.58 10.25
CA GLY A 104 -1.78 -15.84 9.01
C GLY A 104 -2.12 -14.88 7.86
N LEU A 105 -2.78 -13.74 8.13
CA LEU A 105 -3.20 -12.78 7.09
C LEU A 105 -2.05 -12.37 6.16
N VAL A 106 -0.90 -11.99 6.74
CA VAL A 106 0.28 -11.52 5.98
C VAL A 106 0.83 -12.63 5.08
N ASN A 107 0.96 -13.84 5.61
CA ASN A 107 1.44 -15.01 4.86
C ASN A 107 0.48 -15.37 3.72
N TRP A 108 -0.83 -15.34 3.98
CA TRP A 108 -1.85 -15.62 2.98
C TRP A 108 -1.82 -14.58 1.83
N ILE A 109 -1.72 -13.28 2.15
CA ILE A 109 -1.59 -12.23 1.13
C ILE A 109 -0.27 -12.36 0.36
N SER A 110 0.84 -12.69 1.04
CA SER A 110 2.13 -12.91 0.39
C SER A 110 2.07 -14.07 -0.61
N ASN A 111 1.43 -15.18 -0.22
CA ASN A 111 1.16 -16.31 -1.11
C ASN A 111 0.29 -15.90 -2.31
N LEU A 112 -0.76 -15.10 -2.09
CA LEU A 112 -1.59 -14.56 -3.17
C LEU A 112 -0.77 -13.70 -4.16
N CYS A 113 0.07 -12.79 -3.65
CA CYS A 113 0.94 -11.94 -4.49
C CYS A 113 1.96 -12.76 -5.27
N SER A 114 2.55 -13.80 -4.65
CA SER A 114 3.52 -14.70 -5.30
C SER A 114 2.93 -15.46 -6.49
N ARG A 115 1.61 -15.72 -6.48
CA ARG A 115 0.87 -16.35 -7.58
C ARG A 115 0.56 -15.37 -8.71
N CYS A 116 0.55 -14.07 -8.42
CA CYS A 116 0.21 -13.01 -9.36
C CYS A 116 1.46 -12.40 -9.99
N GLN A 117 2.16 -13.18 -10.84
CA GLN A 117 3.38 -12.76 -11.54
C GLN A 117 3.18 -12.52 -13.05
N SER A 118 1.94 -12.44 -13.51
CA SER A 118 1.58 -12.19 -14.90
C SER A 118 0.42 -11.20 -15.00
N PRO A 119 0.19 -10.58 -16.18
CA PRO A 119 -0.98 -9.74 -16.41
C PRO A 119 -2.30 -10.45 -16.04
N LEU A 120 -3.21 -9.73 -15.39
CA LEU A 120 -4.48 -10.27 -14.86
C LEU A 120 -5.59 -10.38 -15.92
N GLU A 121 -5.24 -10.67 -17.18
CA GLU A 121 -6.19 -10.65 -18.30
C GLU A 121 -7.41 -11.54 -18.05
N GLY A 122 -8.58 -10.92 -17.89
CA GLY A 122 -9.86 -11.62 -17.69
C GLY A 122 -10.10 -12.21 -16.30
N ASN A 123 -9.17 -12.07 -15.35
CA ASN A 123 -9.31 -12.60 -13.99
C ASN A 123 -9.74 -11.52 -13.00
N LEU A 124 -11.01 -11.11 -13.11
CA LEU A 124 -11.60 -10.05 -12.30
C LEU A 124 -11.60 -10.41 -10.81
N ASP A 125 -11.89 -11.67 -10.47
CA ASP A 125 -11.97 -12.13 -9.07
C ASP A 125 -10.63 -12.00 -8.35
N THR A 126 -9.53 -12.36 -9.01
CA THR A 126 -8.18 -12.20 -8.44
C THR A 126 -7.82 -10.72 -8.28
N ALA A 127 -8.18 -9.87 -9.24
CA ALA A 127 -7.96 -8.43 -9.14
C ALA A 127 -8.73 -7.84 -7.95
N THR A 128 -10.01 -8.20 -7.79
CA THR A 128 -10.84 -7.78 -6.65
C THR A 128 -10.27 -8.29 -5.32
N LEU A 129 -9.79 -9.53 -5.26
CA LEU A 129 -9.19 -10.11 -4.07
C LEU A 129 -7.89 -9.39 -3.67
N LEU A 130 -7.03 -9.07 -4.64
CA LEU A 130 -5.81 -8.29 -4.40
C LEU A 130 -6.14 -6.89 -3.88
N VAL A 131 -7.13 -6.21 -4.48
CA VAL A 131 -7.61 -4.90 -4.01
C VAL A 131 -8.08 -4.98 -2.57
N ALA A 132 -8.96 -5.94 -2.23
CA ALA A 132 -9.47 -6.12 -0.88
C ALA A 132 -8.34 -6.44 0.11
N SER A 133 -7.36 -7.25 -0.29
CA SER A 133 -6.20 -7.62 0.51
C SER A 133 -5.32 -6.40 0.84
N PHE A 134 -4.95 -5.62 -0.17
CA PHE A 134 -4.14 -4.41 0.02
C PHE A 134 -4.87 -3.34 0.81
N GLN A 135 -6.19 -3.20 0.62
CA GLN A 135 -7.01 -2.29 1.43
C GLN A 135 -7.11 -2.71 2.89
N CYS A 136 -7.24 -4.01 3.17
CA CYS A 136 -7.23 -4.53 4.54
C CYS A 136 -5.90 -4.24 5.25
N LEU A 137 -4.77 -4.55 4.61
CA LEU A 137 -3.45 -4.22 5.15
C LEU A 137 -3.26 -2.70 5.30
N HIS A 138 -3.70 -1.90 4.33
CA HIS A 138 -3.64 -0.45 4.41
C HIS A 138 -4.39 0.06 5.64
N SER A 139 -5.62 -0.42 5.88
CA SER A 139 -6.40 -0.01 7.06
C SER A 139 -5.73 -0.42 8.37
N ALA A 140 -5.05 -1.56 8.42
CA ALA A 140 -4.28 -1.98 9.60
C ALA A 140 -3.07 -1.04 9.84
N VAL A 141 -2.29 -0.76 8.79
CA VAL A 141 -1.13 0.15 8.86
C VAL A 141 -1.56 1.58 9.22
N ASP A 142 -2.61 2.10 8.59
CA ASP A 142 -3.13 3.44 8.87
C ASP A 142 -3.66 3.53 10.30
N CYS A 143 -4.34 2.49 10.79
CA CYS A 143 -4.81 2.43 12.18
C CYS A 143 -3.65 2.59 13.17
N LEU A 144 -2.53 1.88 12.97
CA LEU A 144 -1.34 2.04 13.80
C LEU A 144 -0.73 3.45 13.69
N PHE A 145 -0.63 3.98 12.47
CA PHE A 145 -0.09 5.33 12.24
C PHE A 145 -0.90 6.41 12.97
N GLN A 146 -2.24 6.37 12.89
CA GLN A 146 -3.10 7.32 13.59
C GLN A 146 -2.98 7.21 15.12
N GLN A 147 -2.68 6.02 15.65
CA GLN A 147 -2.43 5.84 17.07
C GLN A 147 -1.11 6.46 17.55
N GLU A 148 -0.08 6.47 16.71
CA GLU A 148 1.21 7.10 17.02
C GLU A 148 1.13 8.62 16.99
N ASN A 149 0.43 9.18 15.99
CA ASN A 149 0.32 10.62 15.79
C ASN A 149 -0.39 11.35 16.96
N GLY A 150 -1.16 10.63 17.77
CA GLY A 150 -1.80 11.15 18.98
C GLY A 150 -0.88 11.25 20.22
N LYS A 151 0.35 10.73 20.18
CA LYS A 151 1.29 10.74 21.33
C LYS A 151 2.37 11.82 21.13
N LYS A 152 2.33 12.89 21.94
CA LYS A 152 3.29 14.02 21.91
C LYS A 152 4.72 13.71 22.40
N THR A 153 5.03 12.47 22.77
CA THR A 153 6.33 12.12 23.37
C THR A 153 7.16 11.21 22.45
N PRO A 154 8.40 11.57 22.10
CA PRO A 154 9.27 10.84 21.16
C PRO A 154 9.92 9.59 21.78
N ALA A 155 9.32 9.00 22.81
CA ALA A 155 9.88 7.85 23.49
C ALA A 155 9.52 6.56 22.73
N SER A 156 10.50 6.04 21.99
CA SER A 156 10.63 4.68 21.46
C SER A 156 9.54 3.73 21.96
N LYS A 157 8.46 3.58 21.18
CA LYS A 157 7.57 2.43 21.34
C LYS A 157 7.66 1.64 20.06
N LYS A 158 8.37 0.51 20.20
CA LYS A 158 8.36 -0.59 19.25
C LYS A 158 6.90 -0.96 18.95
N ASP A 159 6.60 -1.23 17.68
CA ASP A 159 5.31 -1.77 17.27
C ASP A 159 4.97 -2.99 18.12
N THR A 160 3.91 -2.89 18.91
CA THR A 160 3.44 -3.96 19.78
C THR A 160 2.56 -4.96 19.04
N SER A 161 2.08 -4.61 17.84
CA SER A 161 1.26 -5.52 17.02
C SER A 161 2.08 -6.54 16.25
N GLY A 162 3.37 -6.26 16.03
CA GLY A 162 4.26 -7.05 15.19
C GLY A 162 4.00 -6.92 13.68
N LEU A 163 3.06 -6.06 13.26
CA LEU A 163 2.70 -5.87 11.86
C LEU A 163 3.87 -5.31 11.04
N ILE A 164 4.66 -4.37 11.59
CA ILE A 164 5.81 -3.79 10.90
C ILE A 164 6.86 -4.86 10.62
N ASP A 165 7.19 -5.66 11.63
CA ASP A 165 8.18 -6.74 11.51
C ASP A 165 7.68 -7.79 10.50
N ALA A 166 6.41 -8.21 10.58
CA ALA A 166 5.84 -9.17 9.64
C ALA A 166 5.80 -8.66 8.19
N LEU A 167 5.44 -7.39 7.98
CA LEU A 167 5.48 -6.77 6.66
C LEU A 167 6.91 -6.63 6.15
N ARG A 168 7.89 -6.33 7.01
CA ARG A 168 9.30 -6.28 6.61
C ARG A 168 9.83 -7.66 6.22
N GLU A 169 9.58 -8.68 7.03
CA GLU A 169 10.02 -10.06 6.79
C GLU A 169 9.38 -10.70 5.55
N SER A 170 8.15 -10.32 5.24
CA SER A 170 7.45 -10.74 4.02
C SER A 170 7.75 -9.89 2.79
N GLU A 171 8.77 -9.01 2.85
CA GLU A 171 9.13 -8.07 1.78
C GLU A 171 7.93 -7.26 1.28
N LEU A 172 7.15 -6.73 2.23
CA LEU A 172 5.88 -6.05 2.02
C LEU A 172 4.93 -6.93 1.20
N VAL A 173 4.73 -8.15 1.67
CA VAL A 173 3.94 -9.22 1.03
C VAL A 173 4.28 -9.46 -0.45
N GLY A 174 5.48 -9.09 -0.89
CA GLY A 174 5.90 -9.22 -2.29
C GLY A 174 5.16 -8.27 -3.26
N ILE A 175 4.63 -7.14 -2.78
CA ILE A 175 3.89 -6.16 -3.62
C ILE A 175 4.69 -5.78 -4.86
N ILE A 176 5.95 -5.39 -4.70
CA ILE A 176 6.77 -4.89 -5.81
C ILE A 176 6.94 -5.97 -6.89
N SER A 177 7.23 -7.21 -6.49
CA SER A 177 7.41 -8.31 -7.45
C SER A 177 6.12 -8.71 -8.13
N SER A 178 4.99 -8.70 -7.43
CA SER A 178 3.69 -8.93 -8.05
C SER A 178 3.33 -7.83 -9.05
N LEU A 179 3.46 -6.55 -8.66
CA LEU A 179 3.21 -5.42 -9.57
C LEU A 179 4.13 -5.45 -10.79
N TYR A 180 5.40 -5.84 -10.62
CA TYR A 180 6.33 -5.99 -11.74
C TYR A 180 5.84 -7.07 -12.72
N GLY A 181 5.37 -8.21 -12.22
CA GLY A 181 4.76 -9.26 -13.04
C GLY A 181 3.48 -8.81 -13.76
N ILE A 182 2.56 -8.17 -13.03
CA ILE A 182 1.28 -7.71 -13.57
C ILE A 182 1.47 -6.64 -14.65
N LEU A 183 2.38 -5.68 -14.43
CA LEU A 183 2.55 -4.52 -15.30
C LEU A 183 3.54 -4.73 -16.45
N LEU A 184 4.61 -5.51 -16.23
CA LEU A 184 5.80 -5.51 -17.09
C LEU A 184 6.21 -6.88 -17.62
N HIS A 185 5.63 -7.99 -17.14
CA HIS A 185 5.85 -9.34 -17.72
C HIS A 185 4.98 -9.62 -18.96
N GLN A 186 4.59 -8.58 -19.71
CA GLN A 186 4.23 -8.76 -21.11
C GLN A 186 5.51 -9.16 -21.84
N GLY A 187 5.73 -10.47 -21.98
CA GLY A 187 6.91 -11.04 -22.61
C GLY A 187 7.13 -10.34 -23.95
N SER A 188 8.22 -9.60 -24.06
CA SER A 188 8.58 -8.90 -25.30
C SER A 188 7.41 -8.10 -25.86
N LEU A 189 7.24 -6.84 -25.43
CA LEU A 189 6.72 -5.84 -26.36
C LEU A 189 7.57 -5.95 -27.62
N SER A 190 7.02 -6.64 -28.61
CA SER A 190 7.59 -6.78 -29.93
C SER A 190 7.91 -5.37 -30.37
N ARG A 191 9.20 -5.11 -30.60
CA ARG A 191 9.71 -3.83 -31.09
C ARG A 191 8.97 -3.52 -32.40
N GLY A 192 7.83 -2.86 -32.35
CA GLY A 192 7.05 -2.54 -33.56
C GLY A 192 5.53 -2.51 -33.48
N SER A 193 4.83 -2.99 -32.43
CA SER A 193 3.36 -2.90 -32.41
C SER A 193 2.85 -1.73 -31.56
N VAL A 194 2.22 -0.75 -32.22
CA VAL A 194 1.47 0.37 -31.64
C VAL A 194 0.17 -0.17 -31.01
N SER A 195 0.29 -0.81 -29.85
CA SER A 195 -0.85 -1.18 -28.98
C SER A 195 -0.99 -0.10 -27.89
N PRO A 196 -2.21 0.25 -27.42
CA PRO A 196 -2.37 1.36 -26.49
C PRO A 196 -1.66 1.02 -25.18
N LEU A 197 -0.83 1.94 -24.69
CA LEU A 197 -0.20 1.95 -23.36
C LEU A 197 -1.19 1.92 -22.18
N ARG A 198 -2.47 1.62 -22.41
CA ARG A 198 -3.55 1.73 -21.44
C ARG A 198 -3.83 0.36 -20.81
N HIS A 199 -3.59 0.27 -19.50
CA HIS A 199 -4.01 -0.87 -18.68
C HIS A 199 -5.52 -0.83 -18.45
N SER A 200 -6.10 -1.99 -18.16
CA SER A 200 -7.50 -2.08 -17.76
C SER A 200 -7.73 -1.40 -16.41
N VAL A 201 -8.99 -1.04 -16.12
CA VAL A 201 -9.36 -0.36 -14.87
C VAL A 201 -9.06 -1.23 -13.65
N GLU A 202 -9.20 -2.55 -13.80
CA GLU A 202 -8.93 -3.56 -12.77
C GLU A 202 -7.45 -3.61 -12.41
N ILE A 203 -6.56 -3.57 -13.41
CA ILE A 203 -5.12 -3.53 -13.16
C ILE A 203 -4.74 -2.22 -12.44
N LEU A 204 -5.29 -1.09 -12.89
CA LEU A 204 -5.03 0.20 -12.26
C LEU A 204 -5.58 0.28 -10.83
N SER A 205 -6.68 -0.39 -10.50
CA SER A 205 -7.23 -0.43 -9.14
C SER A 205 -6.37 -1.26 -8.18
N VAL A 206 -5.82 -2.40 -8.66
CA VAL A 206 -4.83 -3.20 -7.92
C VAL A 206 -3.58 -2.37 -7.65
N VAL A 207 -3.01 -1.75 -8.68
CA VAL A 207 -1.81 -0.91 -8.57
C VAL A 207 -2.04 0.27 -7.62
N SER A 208 -3.19 0.95 -7.75
CA SER A 208 -3.55 2.08 -6.88
C SER A 208 -3.62 1.65 -5.41
N SER A 209 -4.26 0.52 -5.12
CA SER A 209 -4.39 0.01 -3.75
C SER A 209 -3.02 -0.41 -3.17
N ALA A 210 -2.17 -1.02 -4.00
CA ALA A 210 -0.82 -1.42 -3.61
C ALA A 210 0.11 -0.21 -3.34
N ILE A 211 0.16 0.77 -4.25
CA ILE A 211 0.99 1.97 -4.07
C ILE A 211 0.50 2.79 -2.86
N LYS A 212 -0.82 2.86 -2.64
CA LYS A 212 -1.39 3.52 -1.45
C LYS A 212 -0.94 2.83 -0.15
N LEU A 213 -0.94 1.49 -0.11
CA LEU A 213 -0.41 0.72 1.02
C LEU A 213 1.08 1.01 1.25
N LEU A 214 1.90 1.03 0.19
CA LEU A 214 3.33 1.36 0.30
C LEU A 214 3.56 2.76 0.89
N VAL A 215 2.83 3.77 0.42
CA VAL A 215 2.90 5.14 0.96
C VAL A 215 2.47 5.19 2.42
N CYS A 216 1.41 4.46 2.78
CA CYS A 216 0.94 4.38 4.17
C CYS A 216 2.00 3.74 5.08
N PHE A 217 2.63 2.65 4.63
CA PHE A 217 3.70 1.99 5.36
C PHE A 217 4.95 2.87 5.51
N ALA A 218 5.33 3.61 4.46
CA ALA A 218 6.45 4.55 4.53
C ALA A 218 6.23 5.68 5.54
N LYS A 219 4.98 6.11 5.74
CA LYS A 219 4.60 7.08 6.78
C LYS A 219 4.73 6.51 8.19
N LEU A 220 4.39 5.23 8.37
CA LEU A 220 4.49 4.54 9.65
C LEU A 220 5.95 4.23 10.00
N ASP A 221 6.71 3.62 9.10
CA ASP A 221 8.12 3.28 9.32
C ASP A 221 8.94 3.40 8.02
N LEU A 222 9.50 4.59 7.83
CA LEU A 222 10.37 4.92 6.70
C LEU A 222 11.58 3.99 6.61
N LYS A 223 12.17 3.59 7.74
CA LYS A 223 13.39 2.76 7.74
C LYS A 223 13.08 1.36 7.26
N SER A 224 12.00 0.76 7.76
CA SER A 224 11.49 -0.52 7.25
C SER A 224 11.22 -0.44 5.77
N PHE A 225 10.46 0.58 5.34
CA PHE A 225 10.09 0.78 3.94
C PHE A 225 11.32 0.85 3.03
N GLN A 226 12.29 1.71 3.35
CA GLN A 226 13.52 1.84 2.57
C GLN A 226 14.33 0.54 2.59
N SER A 227 14.48 -0.12 3.76
CA SER A 227 15.25 -1.36 3.85
C SER A 227 14.73 -2.48 2.93
N VAL A 228 13.41 -2.59 2.76
CA VAL A 228 12.80 -3.58 1.86
C VAL A 228 12.97 -3.16 0.41
N LEU A 229 12.60 -1.92 0.06
CA LEU A 229 12.64 -1.47 -1.35
C LEU A 229 14.05 -1.27 -1.89
N SER A 230 15.05 -1.07 -1.02
CA SER A 230 16.46 -0.91 -1.39
C SER A 230 17.16 -2.22 -1.73
N ALA A 231 16.54 -3.38 -1.49
CA ALA A 231 17.10 -4.66 -1.92
C ALA A 231 17.34 -4.64 -3.45
N GLU A 232 18.48 -5.17 -3.90
CA GLU A 232 18.98 -4.96 -5.28
C GLU A 232 17.94 -5.30 -6.35
N ALA A 233 17.31 -6.48 -6.29
CA ALA A 233 16.28 -6.87 -7.26
C ALA A 233 15.00 -6.04 -7.14
N ILE A 234 14.59 -5.71 -5.91
CA ILE A 234 13.34 -4.97 -5.62
C ILE A 234 13.47 -3.52 -6.08
N SER A 235 14.60 -2.86 -5.81
CA SER A 235 14.85 -1.47 -6.19
C SER A 235 14.82 -1.28 -7.72
N LEU A 236 15.36 -2.24 -8.48
CA LEU A 236 15.31 -2.22 -9.94
C LEU A 236 13.88 -2.43 -10.45
N GLN A 237 13.12 -3.38 -9.89
CA GLN A 237 11.71 -3.57 -10.22
C GLN A 237 10.88 -2.31 -9.92
N PHE A 238 11.08 -1.71 -8.73
CA PHE A 238 10.43 -0.48 -8.32
C PHE A 238 10.72 0.68 -9.29
N ARG A 239 11.98 0.85 -9.72
CA ARG A 239 12.36 1.83 -10.73
C ARG A 239 11.65 1.61 -12.06
N HIS A 240 11.57 0.36 -12.53
CA HIS A 240 10.86 0.03 -13.77
C HIS A 240 9.35 0.28 -13.67
N ILE A 241 8.72 -0.10 -12.56
CA ILE A 241 7.30 0.19 -12.28
C ILE A 241 7.07 1.70 -12.27
N SER A 242 7.91 2.44 -11.56
CA SER A 242 7.83 3.90 -11.47
C SER A 242 7.92 4.56 -12.84
N SER A 243 8.94 4.19 -13.64
CA SER A 243 9.11 4.75 -14.98
C SER A 243 7.93 4.47 -15.91
N HIS A 244 7.37 3.25 -15.81
CA HIS A 244 6.20 2.85 -16.59
C HIS A 244 4.94 3.62 -16.19
N LEU A 245 4.64 3.69 -14.89
CA LEU A 245 3.46 4.38 -14.39
C LEU A 245 3.53 5.90 -14.60
N LEU A 246 4.71 6.53 -14.45
CA LEU A 246 4.90 7.93 -14.83
C LEU A 246 4.57 8.16 -16.32
N ARG A 247 4.94 7.23 -17.20
CA ARG A 247 4.65 7.32 -18.63
C ARG A 247 3.16 7.09 -18.95
N VAL A 248 2.52 6.13 -18.29
CA VAL A 248 1.12 5.76 -18.54
C VAL A 248 0.18 6.80 -17.93
N CYS A 249 0.37 7.14 -16.65
CA CYS A 249 -0.51 8.06 -15.93
C CYS A 249 -0.17 9.53 -16.17
N GLY A 250 1.10 9.87 -16.42
CA GLY A 250 1.53 11.26 -16.62
C GLY A 250 0.93 11.94 -17.86
N ARG A 251 0.34 11.18 -18.80
CA ARG A 251 -0.34 11.74 -19.98
C ARG A 251 -1.75 12.24 -19.72
N ASP A 252 -2.47 11.57 -18.82
CA ASP A 252 -3.89 11.82 -18.57
C ASP A 252 -4.10 12.91 -17.48
N GLY A 253 -3.02 13.46 -16.91
CA GLY A 253 -3.03 14.50 -15.88
C GLY A 253 -3.00 13.95 -14.44
N PRO A 254 -3.12 14.84 -13.43
CA PRO A 254 -3.08 14.43 -12.03
C PRO A 254 -4.19 13.45 -11.70
N CYS A 255 -3.82 12.36 -11.04
CA CYS A 255 -4.75 11.40 -10.49
C CYS A 255 -4.18 10.80 -9.22
N MET A 256 -5.04 10.28 -8.36
CA MET A 256 -4.65 9.71 -7.06
C MET A 256 -3.53 8.66 -7.16
N LEU A 257 -3.52 7.84 -8.21
CA LEU A 257 -2.46 6.86 -8.44
C LEU A 257 -1.11 7.54 -8.71
N LEU A 258 -1.09 8.55 -9.58
CA LEU A 258 0.13 9.28 -9.93
C LEU A 258 0.67 10.06 -8.71
N ASP A 259 -0.21 10.70 -7.94
CA ASP A 259 0.19 11.44 -6.73
C ASP A 259 0.79 10.52 -5.67
N ASN A 260 0.17 9.36 -5.43
CA ASN A 260 0.70 8.37 -4.50
C ASN A 260 2.03 7.78 -5.02
N LEU A 261 2.17 7.56 -6.33
CA LEU A 261 3.44 7.09 -6.90
C LEU A 261 4.56 8.11 -6.69
N ILE A 262 4.32 9.38 -7.01
CA ILE A 262 5.30 10.46 -6.80
C ILE A 262 5.70 10.51 -5.33
N THR A 263 4.72 10.49 -4.42
CA THR A 263 4.97 10.44 -2.97
C THR A 263 5.80 9.22 -2.56
N CYS A 264 5.51 8.04 -3.12
CA CYS A 264 6.24 6.80 -2.87
C CYS A 264 7.70 6.90 -3.32
N ILE A 265 7.97 7.52 -4.48
CA ILE A 265 9.34 7.79 -4.95
C ILE A 265 10.06 8.74 -3.99
N GLY A 266 9.36 9.76 -3.48
CA GLY A 266 9.90 10.68 -2.47
C GLY A 266 10.34 9.95 -1.20
N TYR A 267 9.50 9.08 -0.64
CA TYR A 267 9.87 8.26 0.51
C TYR A 267 11.00 7.28 0.22
N PHE A 268 11.06 6.74 -1.00
CA PHE A 268 12.15 5.86 -1.39
C PHE A 268 13.50 6.61 -1.40
N ALA A 269 13.52 7.85 -1.88
CA ALA A 269 14.75 8.64 -2.06
C ALA A 269 15.19 9.45 -0.84
N VAL A 270 14.27 9.90 0.01
CA VAL A 270 14.57 10.89 1.07
C VAL A 270 15.65 10.37 2.02
N GLY A 271 16.76 11.13 2.10
CA GLY A 271 17.88 10.81 3.01
C GLY A 271 18.62 9.52 2.66
N HIS A 272 18.48 9.00 1.44
CA HIS A 272 19.08 7.73 1.04
C HIS A 272 19.80 7.84 -0.31
N SER A 273 21.12 8.06 -0.28
CA SER A 273 21.96 8.29 -1.47
C SER A 273 21.86 7.19 -2.52
N ASP A 274 21.89 5.92 -2.10
CA ASP A 274 21.87 4.80 -3.06
C ASP A 274 20.53 4.73 -3.80
N ASN A 275 19.42 4.97 -3.10
CA ASN A 275 18.09 5.03 -3.70
C ASN A 275 17.94 6.23 -4.65
N GLN A 276 18.52 7.38 -4.30
CA GLN A 276 18.59 8.52 -5.21
C GLN A 276 19.35 8.17 -6.50
N ILE A 277 20.45 7.41 -6.40
CA ILE A 277 21.20 6.89 -7.56
C ILE A 277 20.34 5.97 -8.42
N ILE A 278 19.57 5.07 -7.79
CA ILE A 278 18.63 4.20 -8.51
C ILE A 278 17.67 5.06 -9.35
N ILE A 279 17.02 6.07 -8.77
CA ILE A 279 16.04 6.92 -9.47
C ILE A 279 16.63 7.73 -10.64
N GLN A 280 17.89 8.16 -10.56
CA GLN A 280 18.56 8.87 -11.68
C GLN A 280 19.08 7.93 -12.78
N SER A 281 19.23 6.63 -12.49
CA SER A 281 19.87 5.68 -13.40
C SER A 281 18.90 4.94 -14.34
N GLY A 282 19.46 4.25 -15.33
CA GLY A 282 18.73 3.37 -16.24
C GLY A 282 18.39 4.00 -17.58
N GLN A 283 17.33 3.51 -18.21
CA GLN A 283 16.89 3.99 -19.52
C GLN A 283 16.41 5.44 -19.44
N GLN A 284 16.77 6.23 -20.45
CA GLN A 284 16.42 7.64 -20.55
C GLN A 284 15.04 7.80 -21.22
N PRO A 285 14.19 8.75 -20.79
CA PRO A 285 14.36 9.56 -19.58
C PRO A 285 14.29 8.70 -18.31
N SER A 286 15.20 8.95 -17.36
CA SER A 286 15.22 8.30 -16.05
C SER A 286 13.97 8.67 -15.23
N VAL A 287 13.71 7.98 -14.13
CA VAL A 287 12.57 8.31 -13.26
C VAL A 287 12.68 9.75 -12.76
N LEU A 288 13.88 10.22 -12.43
CA LEU A 288 14.12 11.62 -12.03
C LEU A 288 13.73 12.60 -13.14
N GLN A 289 14.18 12.36 -14.39
CA GLN A 289 13.84 13.23 -15.51
C GLN A 289 12.35 13.18 -15.84
N GLN A 290 11.72 12.00 -15.76
CA GLN A 290 10.28 11.86 -15.96
C GLN A 290 9.46 12.66 -14.94
N LEU A 291 9.93 12.79 -13.69
CA LEU A 291 9.30 13.67 -12.69
C LEU A 291 9.40 15.15 -13.11
N CYS A 292 10.54 15.58 -13.65
CA CYS A 292 10.72 16.94 -14.19
C CYS A 292 9.86 17.21 -15.44
N GLN A 293 9.50 16.15 -16.18
CA GLN A 293 8.72 16.23 -17.42
C GLN A 293 7.20 16.03 -17.22
N LEU A 294 6.73 15.98 -15.97
CA LEU A 294 5.30 15.89 -15.67
C LEU A 294 4.52 17.08 -16.26
N PRO A 295 3.19 16.93 -16.48
CA PRO A 295 2.37 18.04 -16.98
C PRO A 295 2.47 19.29 -16.11
N PHE A 296 2.42 20.47 -16.74
CA PHE A 296 2.59 21.79 -16.09
C PHE A 296 1.71 22.01 -14.85
N ILE A 297 0.56 21.35 -14.75
CA ILE A 297 -0.31 21.39 -13.56
C ILE A 297 0.42 20.95 -12.28
N TYR A 298 1.37 20.01 -12.36
CA TYR A 298 2.21 19.62 -11.22
C TYR A 298 3.17 20.71 -10.74
N PHE A 299 3.46 21.70 -11.59
CA PHE A 299 4.34 22.83 -11.30
C PHE A 299 3.58 24.12 -10.97
N SER A 300 2.28 24.19 -11.28
CA SER A 300 1.47 25.40 -11.14
C SER A 300 0.39 25.28 -10.07
N ASP A 301 -0.30 24.14 -9.98
CA ASP A 301 -1.37 23.95 -9.00
C ASP A 301 -0.80 23.77 -7.58
N PRO A 302 -1.36 24.44 -6.55
CA PRO A 302 -0.89 24.30 -5.18
C PRO A 302 -0.92 22.86 -4.65
N SER A 303 -1.96 22.08 -4.94
CA SER A 303 -2.11 20.72 -4.40
C SER A 303 -1.09 19.77 -5.04
N SER A 304 -0.89 19.88 -6.35
CA SER A 304 0.05 19.02 -7.07
C SER A 304 1.52 19.35 -6.73
N ARG A 305 1.83 20.63 -6.49
CA ARG A 305 3.17 21.05 -6.01
C ARG A 305 3.53 20.47 -4.64
N LEU A 306 2.55 20.34 -3.74
CA LEU A 306 2.75 19.73 -2.42
C LEU A 306 3.11 18.23 -2.51
N VAL A 307 2.90 17.61 -3.67
CA VAL A 307 3.31 16.24 -3.95
C VAL A 307 4.67 16.22 -4.68
N LEU A 308 4.79 16.98 -5.78
CA LEU A 308 5.97 16.93 -6.63
C LEU A 308 7.22 17.55 -5.98
N PHE A 309 7.13 18.75 -5.40
CA PHE A 309 8.33 19.47 -4.96
C PHE A 309 9.03 18.79 -3.78
N PRO A 310 8.34 18.29 -2.74
CA PRO A 310 8.98 17.50 -1.71
C PRO A 310 9.67 16.25 -2.27
N THR A 311 9.11 15.64 -3.30
CA THR A 311 9.70 14.48 -3.98
C THR A 311 10.99 14.85 -4.72
N LEU A 312 10.99 15.94 -5.48
CA LEU A 312 12.20 16.42 -6.17
C LEU A 312 13.31 16.81 -5.18
N LEU A 313 12.94 17.44 -4.06
CA LEU A 313 13.87 17.71 -2.96
C LEU A 313 14.42 16.42 -2.36
N ALA A 314 13.57 15.44 -2.06
CA ALA A 314 14.01 14.14 -1.56
C ALA A 314 14.99 13.43 -2.52
N CYS A 315 14.75 13.55 -3.83
CA CYS A 315 15.62 12.97 -4.85
C CYS A 315 16.97 13.69 -4.96
N SER A 316 17.06 14.98 -4.66
CA SER A 316 18.27 15.80 -4.87
C SER A 316 18.97 16.26 -3.60
N MET A 317 18.40 15.96 -2.42
CA MET A 317 18.97 16.35 -1.14
C MET A 317 20.37 15.77 -1.00
N GLU A 318 21.36 16.66 -0.86
CA GLU A 318 22.79 16.33 -0.77
C GLU A 318 23.36 15.56 -1.97
N ASN A 319 22.67 15.59 -3.12
CA ASN A 319 23.07 14.91 -4.34
C ASN A 319 23.25 15.91 -5.49
N VAL A 320 24.52 16.24 -5.78
CA VAL A 320 24.90 17.26 -6.76
C VAL A 320 24.52 16.86 -8.19
N GLU A 321 24.62 15.58 -8.53
CA GLU A 321 24.26 15.07 -9.86
C GLU A 321 22.75 15.20 -10.10
N ASN A 322 21.93 14.73 -9.14
CA ASN A 322 20.48 14.83 -9.24
C ASN A 322 20.04 16.30 -9.28
N LYS A 323 20.68 17.18 -8.52
CA LYS A 323 20.42 18.61 -8.58
C LYS A 323 20.71 19.18 -9.98
N ALA A 324 21.85 18.83 -10.57
CA ALA A 324 22.21 19.27 -11.92
C ALA A 324 21.20 18.77 -12.98
N ILE A 325 20.73 17.53 -12.87
CA ILE A 325 19.68 16.99 -13.74
C ILE A 325 18.39 17.80 -13.61
N ILE A 326 17.93 18.07 -12.38
CA ILE A 326 16.70 18.86 -12.16
C ILE A 326 16.86 20.27 -12.73
N GLU A 327 17.99 20.93 -12.49
CA GLU A 327 18.27 22.27 -13.03
C GLU A 327 18.26 22.27 -14.57
N GLN A 328 18.83 21.24 -15.19
CA GLN A 328 18.86 21.11 -16.64
C GLN A 328 17.47 20.87 -17.22
N GLU A 329 16.65 20.01 -16.62
CA GLU A 329 15.30 19.69 -17.14
C GLU A 329 14.28 20.81 -16.88
N MET A 330 14.51 21.64 -15.86
CA MET A 330 13.60 22.74 -15.47
C MET A 330 13.93 24.08 -16.14
N ASN A 331 15.16 24.24 -16.64
CA ASN A 331 15.55 25.40 -17.43
C ASN A 331 15.04 25.25 -18.87
N TYR A 332 13.85 25.79 -19.12
CA TYR A 332 13.37 26.01 -20.48
C TYR A 332 13.99 27.30 -21.04
N GLU A 333 15.08 27.17 -21.80
CA GLU A 333 15.46 28.19 -22.80
C GLU A 333 14.55 28.11 -24.03
#